data_AF-A0A2V9BXV5-F1
#
_entry.id   AF-A0A2V9BXV5-F1
#
_cell.length_a   1.000
_cell.length_b   1.000
_cell.length_c   1.000
_cell.angle_alpha   90.00
_cell.angle_beta   90.00
_cell.angle_gamma   90.00
#
_symmetry.space_group_name_H-M   'P 1'
#
loop_
_entity.id
_entity.type
_entity.pdbx_description
1 polymer ?
#
loop_
_entity_poly.entity_id
_entity_poly.type
_entity_poly.pdbx_seq_one_letter_code
_entity_poly.pdbx_strand_id
1 'polypeptide(L)' 'MVVHLKPETESRLQELAASTGRAPDELVEDAMAGYLAELGQLRATLDGRYDEIKSGRVKPIDGEAAFDTLRSKRKDRRGS' A
#
# COMPACT_ATOMS: atom_id res chain seq x y z
N MET A 1 -11.33 -2.95 22.31
CA MET A 1 -11.75 -1.73 21.58
C MET A 1 -13.13 -2.02 21.00
N VAL A 2 -14.07 -1.08 21.02
CA VAL A 2 -15.38 -1.25 20.37
C VAL A 2 -15.41 -0.38 19.11
N VAL A 3 -15.73 -0.98 17.97
CA VAL A 3 -15.81 -0.31 16.67
C VAL A 3 -17.27 -0.21 16.25
N HIS A 4 -17.74 1.00 15.97
CA HIS A 4 -19.09 1.23 15.47
C HIS A 4 -19.05 1.34 13.95
N LEU A 5 -19.66 0.36 13.28
CA LEU A 5 -19.77 0.32 11.82
C LEU A 5 -21.06 0.99 11.36
N LYS A 6 -21.06 1.48 10.13
CA LYS A 6 -22.30 1.88 9.47
C LYS A 6 -23.15 0.63 9.18
N PRO A 7 -24.50 0.72 9.23
CA PRO A 7 -25.37 -0.43 9.01
C PRO A 7 -25.06 -1.20 7.73
N GLU A 8 -24.73 -0.52 6.63
CA GLU A 8 -24.43 -1.15 5.35
C GLU A 8 -23.13 -1.97 5.40
N THR A 9 -22.16 -1.53 6.21
CA THR A 9 -20.89 -2.25 6.39
C THR A 9 -21.07 -3.44 7.32
N GLU A 10 -21.90 -3.29 8.36
CA GLU A 10 -22.24 -4.37 9.27
C GLU A 10 -22.97 -5.51 8.55
N SER A 11 -23.98 -5.20 7.71
CA SER A 11 -24.68 -6.23 6.92
C SER A 11 -23.73 -7.00 6.01
N ARG A 12 -22.82 -6.31 5.32
CA ARG A 12 -21.80 -6.96 4.46
C ARG A 12 -20.83 -7.82 5.25
N LEU A 13 -20.43 -7.38 6.44
CA LEU A 13 -19.56 -8.16 7.32
C LEU A 13 -20.28 -9.44 7.79
N GLN A 14 -21.56 -9.36 8.13
CA GLN A 14 -22.35 -10.52 8.53
C GLN A 14 -22.55 -11.51 7.37
N GLU A 15 -22.81 -11.03 6.15
CA GLU A 15 -22.84 -11.87 4.95
C GLU A 15 -21.50 -12.57 4.69
N LEU A 16 -20.39 -11.84 4.85
CA LEU A 16 -19.06 -12.40 4.72
C LEU A 16 -18.77 -13.45 5.81
N ALA A 17 -19.14 -13.18 7.06
CA ALA A 17 -19.03 -14.14 8.15
C ALA A 17 -19.84 -15.41 7.88
N ALA A 18 -21.10 -15.27 7.44
CA ALA A 18 -21.96 -16.40 7.11
C ALA A 18 -21.42 -17.26 5.95
N SER A 19 -20.86 -16.62 4.92
CA SER A 19 -20.30 -17.33 3.76
C SER A 19 -18.95 -18.00 4.03
N THR A 20 -18.12 -17.41 4.89
CA THR A 20 -16.78 -17.93 5.22
C THR A 20 -16.78 -18.88 6.43
N GLY A 21 -17.84 -18.85 7.25
CA GLY A 21 -17.92 -19.55 8.53
C GLY A 21 -17.02 -18.94 9.61
N ARG A 22 -16.46 -17.75 9.37
CA ARG A 22 -15.56 -17.05 10.29
C ARG A 22 -16.33 -16.06 11.15
N ALA A 23 -15.81 -15.79 12.35
CA ALA A 23 -16.42 -14.80 13.22
C ALA A 23 -16.19 -13.37 12.67
N PRO A 24 -17.18 -12.45 12.79
CA PRO A 24 -17.05 -11.07 12.29
C PRO A 24 -15.84 -10.31 12.86
N ASP A 25 -15.51 -10.52 14.12
CA ASP A 25 -14.37 -9.89 14.79
C ASP A 25 -13.02 -10.40 14.25
N GLU A 26 -12.88 -11.69 13.96
CA GLU A 26 -11.70 -12.23 13.30
C GLU A 26 -11.50 -11.64 11.89
N LEU A 27 -12.58 -11.48 11.13
CA LEU A 27 -12.52 -10.88 9.80
C LEU A 27 -12.08 -9.41 9.85
N VAL A 28 -12.57 -8.66 10.83
CA VAL A 28 -12.18 -7.26 11.04
C VAL A 28 -10.72 -7.17 11.48
N GLU A 29 -10.28 -8.02 12.42
CA GLU A 29 -8.90 -8.04 12.89
C GLU A 29 -7.92 -8.32 11.73
N ASP A 30 -8.21 -9.34 10.91
CA ASP A 30 -7.38 -9.66 9.74
C ASP A 30 -7.31 -8.52 8.73
N ALA A 31 -8.44 -7.90 8.43
CA ALA A 31 -8.49 -6.78 7.50
C ALA A 31 -7.67 -5.58 8.02
N MET A 32 -7.77 -5.30 9.32
CA MET A 32 -7.01 -4.23 9.96
C MET A 32 -5.51 -4.55 10.05
N ALA A 33 -5.15 -5.80 10.35
CA ALA A 33 -3.76 -6.25 10.35
C ALA A 33 -3.12 -6.09 8.96
N GLY A 34 -3.84 -6.49 7.90
CA GLY A 34 -3.40 -6.29 6.52
C GLY A 34 -3.20 -4.82 6.18
N TYR A 35 -4.20 -3.97 6.47
CA TYR A 35 -4.13 -2.53 6.23
C TYR A 35 -2.94 -1.88 6.94
N LEU A 36 -2.73 -2.20 8.22
CA LEU A 36 -1.63 -1.64 9.02
C LEU A 36 -0.27 -2.11 8.54
N ALA A 37 -0.14 -3.38 8.12
CA ALA A 37 1.08 -3.91 7.56
C ALA A 37 1.46 -3.19 6.25
N GLU A 38 0.50 -3.02 5.33
CA GLU A 38 0.71 -2.29 4.07
C GLU A 38 1.09 -0.83 4.34
N LEU A 39 0.38 -0.16 5.25
CA LEU A 39 0.69 1.22 5.62
C LEU A 39 2.09 1.35 6.24
N GLY A 40 2.49 0.39 7.08
CA GLY A 40 3.82 0.32 7.66
C GLY A 40 4.92 0.17 6.61
N GLN A 41 4.72 -0.71 5.62
CA GLN A 41 5.67 -0.91 4.53
C GLN A 41 5.81 0.33 3.65
N LEU A 42 4.68 0.96 3.30
CA LEU A 42 4.67 2.20 2.52
C LEU A 42 5.44 3.30 3.27
N ARG A 43 5.15 3.47 4.55
CA ARG A 43 5.80 4.48 5.38
C ARG A 43 7.29 4.23 5.54
N ALA A 44 7.70 3.00 5.83
CA ALA A 44 9.11 2.64 5.92
C ALA A 44 9.86 2.94 4.61
N THR A 45 9.23 2.69 3.46
CA THR A 45 9.81 3.02 2.16
C THR A 45 9.98 4.53 1.98
N LEU A 46 8.95 5.31 2.27
CA LEU A 46 8.98 6.76 2.10
C LEU A 46 9.96 7.44 3.07
N ASP A 47 9.92 7.06 4.35
CA ASP A 47 10.79 7.59 5.39
C ASP A 47 12.26 7.26 5.06
N GLY A 48 12.55 6.03 4.64
CA GLY A 48 13.90 5.64 4.21
C GLY A 48 14.41 6.44 3.01
N ARG A 49 13.57 6.66 1.98
CA ARG A 49 13.94 7.50 0.83
C ARG A 49 14.17 8.94 1.21
N TYR A 50 13.35 9.48 2.10
CA TYR A 50 13.53 10.84 2.62
C TYR A 50 14.87 10.96 3.35
N ASP A 51 15.22 10.01 4.21
CA ASP A 51 16.49 10.00 4.94
C ASP A 51 17.70 9.86 4.01
N GLU A 52 17.60 9.04 2.97
CA GLU A 52 18.64 8.93 1.93
C GLU A 52 18.89 10.25 1.21
N ILE A 53 17.83 10.98 0.86
CA ILE A 53 17.92 12.29 0.22
C ILE A 53 18.52 13.30 1.20
N LYS A 54 17.99 13.36 2.42
CA LYS A 54 18.43 14.31 3.46
C LYS A 54 19.88 14.11 3.87
N SER A 55 20.34 12.87 3.93
CA SER A 55 21.74 12.53 4.23
C SER A 55 22.69 12.75 3.05
N GLY A 56 22.16 13.03 1.85
CA GLY A 56 22.96 13.15 0.62
C GLY A 56 23.50 11.82 0.10
N ARG A 57 23.03 10.69 0.63
CA ARG A 57 23.42 9.34 0.17
C ARG A 57 22.97 9.09 -1.26
N VAL A 58 21.84 9.66 -1.67
CA VAL A 58 21.35 9.61 -3.05
C VAL A 58 21.40 11.00 -3.67
N LYS A 59 21.79 11.06 -4.94
CA LYS A 59 21.82 12.31 -5.71
C LYS A 59 20.45 12.52 -6.38
N PRO A 60 19.78 13.66 -6.13
CA PRO A 60 18.57 14.01 -6.87
C PRO A 60 18.85 14.09 -8.37
N ILE A 61 17.89 13.65 -9.16
CA ILE A 61 17.89 13.79 -10.61
C ILE A 61 16.75 14.71 -11.01
N ASP A 62 16.95 15.44 -12.10
CA ASP A 62 15.87 16.22 -12.70
C ASP A 62 14.73 15.29 -13.15
N GLY A 63 13.49 15.73 -12.95
CA GLY A 63 12.30 14.93 -13.21
C GLY A 63 12.11 14.61 -14.69
N GLU A 64 12.33 15.57 -15.58
CA GLU A 64 12.18 15.40 -17.03
C GLU A 64 13.25 14.41 -17.54
N ALA A 65 14.50 14.60 -17.11
CA ALA A 65 15.59 13.68 -17.43
C ALA A 65 15.33 12.24 -16.93
N ALA A 66 14.71 12.10 -15.76
CA ALA A 66 14.31 10.80 -15.21
C ALA A 66 13.24 10.12 -16.09
N PHE A 67 12.22 10.87 -16.50
CA PHE A 67 11.15 10.36 -17.37
C PHE A 67 11.65 9.95 -18.75
N ASP A 68 12.53 10.74 -19.36
CA ASP A 68 13.15 10.42 -20.65
C ASP A 68 13.94 9.11 -20.57
N THR A 69 14.72 8.93 -19.50
CA THR A 69 15.47 7.70 -19.25
C THR A 69 14.53 6.49 -19.14
N LEU A 70 13.41 6.62 -18.40
CA LEU A 70 12.42 5.56 -18.28
C LEU A 70 11.74 5.23 -19.62
N ARG A 71 11.46 6.25 -20.43
CA ARG A 71 10.83 6.09 -21.74
C ARG A 71 11.76 5.40 -22.73
N SER A 72 13.05 5.74 -22.73
CA SER A 72 14.05 5.06 -23.56
C SER A 72 14.14 3.58 -23.20
N LYS A 73 14.30 3.26 -21.91
CA LYS A 73 14.35 1.86 -21.43
C LYS A 73 13.11 1.06 -21.83
N ARG A 74 11.93 1.67 -21.85
CA ARG A 74 10.69 1.00 -22.31
C ARG A 74 10.69 0.74 -23.81
N LYS A 75 11.23 1.66 -24.63
CA LYS A 75 11.37 1.47 -26.08
C LYS A 75 12.32 0.32 -26.39
N ASP A 76 13.47 0.29 -25.74
CA ASP A 76 14.48 -0.77 -25.94
C ASP A 76 13.92 -2.17 -25.62
N ARG A 77 13.11 -2.28 -24.56
CA ARG A 77 12.44 -3.53 -24.17
C ARG A 77 11.31 -3.98 -25.10
N ARG A 78 10.76 -3.08 -25.91
CA ARG A 78 9.67 -3.39 -26.87
C ARG A 78 10.17 -3.58 -28.30
N GLY A 79 11.41 -3.18 -28.58
CA GLY A 79 12.08 -3.36 -29.87
C GLY A 79 12.97 -4.60 -29.94
N SER A 80 13.00 -5.42 -28.88
CA SER A 80 13.70 -6.72 -28.81
C SER A 80 12.72 -7.88 -28.87
#